data_AF-A0A6N7GR28-F1
#
_entry.id   AF-A0A6N7GR28-F1
#
_cell.length_a   1.000
_cell.length_b   1.000
_cell.length_c   1.000
_cell.angle_alpha   90.00
_cell.angle_beta   90.00
_cell.angle_gamma   90.00
#
_symmetry.space_group_name_H-M   'P 1'
#
loop_
_entity.id
_entity.type
_entity.pdbx_description
1 polymer ?
#
loop_
_entity_poly.entity_id
_entity_poly.type
_entity_poly.pdbx_seq_one_letter_code
_entity_poly.pdbx_strand_id
1 'polypeptide(L)'
;TGALLGLDAVTAAAEGRISSVRMITRKPPNGLAGAPYLVANNISVDGLNTAKRVFAGNAREAAAGFPANVNVAAALSLAGIGPEQTTIEIWADPAVDRNCHSIEVEADSARFSLTIENVPSENPKTGKITALSVLAALRKLHAPLRVGT
;
A
#
# COMPACT_ATOMS: atom_id res chain seq x y z
N THR A 1 4.91 -9.71 -5.14
CA THR A 1 3.86 -8.85 -4.56
C THR A 1 4.27 -8.15 -3.27
N GLY A 2 5.15 -8.69 -2.43
CA GLY A 2 5.64 -7.96 -1.25
C GLY A 2 4.62 -7.93 -0.11
N ALA A 3 4.36 -6.74 0.45
CA ALA A 3 3.33 -6.50 1.47
C ALA A 3 1.92 -6.24 0.89
N LEU A 4 1.73 -6.48 -0.41
CA LEU A 4 0.47 -6.34 -1.14
C LEU A 4 -0.03 -7.68 -1.66
N LEU A 5 -1.28 -7.65 -2.10
CA LEU A 5 -1.92 -8.71 -2.85
C LEU A 5 -2.47 -8.16 -4.17
N GLY A 6 -2.65 -9.05 -5.15
CA GLY A 6 -3.30 -8.73 -6.42
C GLY A 6 -2.50 -7.84 -7.39
N LEU A 7 -1.18 -7.67 -7.24
CA LEU A 7 -0.39 -6.93 -8.26
C LEU A 7 -0.43 -7.61 -9.63
N ASP A 8 -0.61 -8.93 -9.67
CA ASP A 8 -0.86 -9.70 -10.89
C ASP A 8 -2.15 -9.24 -11.59
N ALA A 9 -3.24 -9.07 -10.84
CA ALA A 9 -4.50 -8.55 -11.36
C ALA A 9 -4.36 -7.09 -11.86
N VAL A 10 -3.63 -6.25 -11.12
CA VAL A 10 -3.34 -4.87 -11.56
C VAL A 10 -2.53 -4.85 -12.86
N THR A 11 -1.49 -5.69 -12.94
CA THR A 11 -0.64 -5.79 -14.13
C THR A 11 -1.46 -6.26 -15.34
N ALA A 12 -2.32 -7.28 -15.15
CA ALA A 12 -3.19 -7.77 -16.21
C ALA A 12 -4.21 -6.70 -16.67
N ALA A 13 -4.78 -5.93 -15.74
CA ALA A 13 -5.68 -4.83 -16.08
C ALA A 13 -4.95 -3.70 -16.84
N ALA A 14 -3.64 -3.50 -16.57
CA ALA A 14 -2.81 -2.49 -17.21
C ALA A 14 -2.46 -2.81 -18.68
N GLU A 15 -2.65 -4.05 -19.14
CA GLU A 15 -2.59 -4.41 -20.57
C GLU A 15 -3.75 -3.79 -21.37
N GLY A 16 -4.85 -3.43 -20.70
CA GLY A 16 -5.98 -2.69 -21.24
C GLY A 16 -5.95 -1.22 -20.82
N ARG A 17 -7.12 -0.67 -20.48
CA ARG A 17 -7.24 0.69 -19.93
C ARG A 17 -7.77 0.66 -18.52
N ILE A 18 -6.92 1.04 -17.57
CA ILE A 18 -7.33 1.36 -16.20
C ILE A 18 -7.79 2.82 -16.15
N SER A 19 -9.01 3.06 -15.66
CA SER A 19 -9.57 4.41 -15.47
C SER A 19 -9.17 5.02 -14.13
N SER A 20 -9.02 4.21 -13.08
CA SER A 20 -8.56 4.69 -11.78
C SER A 20 -7.90 3.60 -10.93
N VAL A 21 -6.91 4.03 -10.14
CA VAL A 21 -6.32 3.24 -9.05
C VAL A 21 -6.31 4.10 -7.80
N ARG A 22 -6.95 3.60 -6.74
CA ARG A 22 -6.93 4.23 -5.42
C ARG A 22 -6.38 3.26 -4.39
N MET A 23 -5.48 3.76 -3.56
CA MET A 23 -4.94 3.03 -2.41
C MET A 23 -5.22 3.80 -1.12
N ILE A 24 -5.80 3.11 -0.15
CA ILE A 24 -6.08 3.64 1.17
C ILE A 24 -5.23 2.87 2.17
N THR A 25 -4.43 3.58 2.96
CA THR A 25 -3.65 3.01 4.05
C THR A 25 -4.20 3.48 5.38
N ARG A 26 -4.54 2.55 6.27
CA ARG A 26 -4.85 2.84 7.68
C ARG A 26 -3.74 2.30 8.56
N LYS A 27 -3.25 3.12 9.49
CA LYS A 27 -2.21 2.74 10.45
C LYS A 27 -2.60 3.19 11.85
N PRO A 28 -2.11 2.49 12.89
CA PRO A 28 -2.14 3.02 14.25
C PRO A 28 -1.44 4.40 14.26
N PRO A 29 -1.94 5.39 15.03
CA PRO A 29 -1.39 6.75 15.01
C PRO A 29 0.12 6.82 15.27
N ASN A 30 0.62 6.02 16.20
CA ASN A 30 2.05 5.92 16.54
C ASN A 30 2.92 5.44 15.35
N GLY A 31 2.33 4.71 14.40
CA GLY A 31 3.01 4.23 13.19
C GLY A 31 3.26 5.31 12.12
N LEU A 32 2.74 6.53 12.34
CA LEU A 32 2.91 7.69 11.47
C LEU A 32 3.70 8.83 12.13
N ALA A 33 3.94 8.75 13.45
CA ALA A 33 4.67 9.78 14.20
C ALA A 33 6.05 10.07 13.58
N GLY A 34 6.37 11.36 13.44
CA GLY A 34 7.64 11.83 12.87
C GLY A 34 7.74 11.76 11.34
N ALA A 35 6.67 11.43 10.61
CA ALA A 35 6.70 11.48 9.14
C ALA A 35 6.94 12.93 8.63
N PRO A 36 7.82 13.13 7.62
CA PRO A 36 8.15 14.46 7.09
C PRO A 36 6.93 15.31 6.72
N TYR A 37 5.92 14.69 6.10
CA TYR A 37 4.68 15.39 5.75
C TYR A 37 3.92 15.92 6.96
N LEU A 38 3.84 15.14 8.04
CA LEU A 38 3.13 15.57 9.26
C LEU A 38 3.83 16.75 9.91
N VAL A 39 5.16 16.71 9.98
CA VAL A 39 5.97 17.79 10.55
C VAL A 39 5.84 19.06 9.73
N ALA A 40 6.01 18.97 8.40
CA ALA A 40 5.91 20.12 7.51
C ALA A 40 4.51 20.78 7.51
N ASN A 41 3.45 20.01 7.76
CA ASN A 41 2.06 20.48 7.76
C ASN A 41 1.47 20.68 9.16
N ASN A 42 2.28 20.59 10.24
CA ASN A 42 1.84 20.70 11.64
C ASN A 42 0.65 19.77 11.98
N ILE A 43 0.65 18.55 11.46
CA ILE A 43 -0.41 17.56 11.69
C ILE A 43 -0.01 16.67 12.87
N SER A 44 -0.67 16.83 14.01
CA SER A 44 -0.57 15.88 15.12
C SER A 44 -1.48 14.66 14.92
N VAL A 45 -0.96 13.50 15.32
CA VAL A 45 -1.66 12.21 15.40
C VAL A 45 -1.79 11.71 16.86
N ASP A 46 -1.34 12.51 17.84
CA ASP A 46 -1.41 12.15 19.26
C ASP A 46 -2.84 12.33 19.80
N GLY A 47 -3.28 11.41 20.64
CA GLY A 47 -4.58 11.51 21.33
C GLY A 47 -5.81 11.46 20.40
N LEU A 48 -5.68 10.88 19.19
CA LEU A 48 -6.81 10.72 18.27
C LEU A 48 -7.85 9.74 18.84
N ASN A 49 -9.11 10.20 18.88
CA ASN A 49 -10.27 9.36 19.26
C ASN A 49 -11.05 8.83 18.05
N THR A 50 -10.79 9.37 16.85
CA THR A 50 -11.42 8.96 15.59
C THR A 50 -10.38 8.94 14.47
N ALA A 51 -10.66 8.17 13.41
CA ALA A 51 -9.79 8.10 12.25
C ALA A 51 -9.62 9.47 11.59
N LYS A 52 -8.37 9.86 11.33
CA LYS A 52 -8.01 11.13 10.71
C LYS A 52 -7.24 10.88 9.41
N ARG A 53 -7.75 11.37 8.28
CA ARG A 53 -6.99 11.41 7.03
C ARG A 53 -5.87 12.43 7.17
N VAL A 54 -4.64 11.95 7.15
CA VAL A 54 -3.45 12.80 7.31
C VAL A 54 -2.81 13.18 5.98
N PHE A 55 -3.14 12.44 4.92
CA PHE A 55 -2.64 12.69 3.57
C PHE A 55 -3.66 12.24 2.52
N ALA A 56 -3.77 13.03 1.46
CA ALA A 56 -4.47 12.67 0.22
C ALA A 56 -3.70 13.31 -0.93
N GLY A 57 -3.32 12.53 -1.93
CA GLY A 57 -2.49 12.98 -3.05
C GLY A 57 -2.13 11.83 -3.98
N ASN A 58 -1.12 12.02 -4.82
CA ASN A 58 -0.61 10.95 -5.68
C ASN A 58 0.51 10.14 -5.01
N ALA A 59 0.92 9.03 -5.62
CA ALA A 59 1.96 8.17 -5.08
C ALA A 59 3.34 8.83 -5.02
N ARG A 60 3.65 9.75 -5.94
CA ARG A 60 4.89 10.54 -5.92
C ARG A 60 4.96 11.46 -4.71
N GLU A 61 3.88 12.17 -4.38
CA GLU A 61 3.78 13.04 -3.20
C GLU A 61 3.81 12.22 -1.91
N ALA A 62 3.10 11.09 -1.89
CA ALA A 62 3.12 10.18 -0.75
C ALA A 62 4.54 9.66 -0.48
N ALA A 63 5.33 9.39 -1.54
CA ALA A 63 6.73 8.99 -1.44
C ALA A 63 7.60 10.03 -0.74
N ALA A 64 7.46 11.30 -1.12
CA ALA A 64 8.20 12.39 -0.52
C ALA A 64 7.77 12.65 0.94
N GLY A 65 6.46 12.55 1.20
CA GLY A 65 5.88 12.82 2.51
C GLY A 65 6.08 11.70 3.55
N PHE A 66 6.13 10.45 3.10
CA PHE A 66 6.17 9.25 3.95
C PHE A 66 7.20 8.23 3.43
N PRO A 67 8.50 8.58 3.39
CA PRO A 67 9.54 7.74 2.77
C PRO A 67 9.68 6.36 3.42
N ALA A 68 9.41 6.23 4.72
CA ALA A 68 9.42 4.94 5.42
C ALA A 68 8.25 4.01 5.05
N ASN A 69 7.24 4.51 4.31
CA ASN A 69 5.97 3.83 4.07
C ASN A 69 5.59 3.74 2.57
N VAL A 70 6.51 4.08 1.67
CA VAL A 70 6.21 4.25 0.23
C VAL A 70 6.22 2.95 -0.59
N ASN A 71 6.94 1.91 -0.15
CA ASN A 71 7.22 0.72 -0.98
C ASN A 71 5.95 0.10 -1.61
N VAL A 72 4.85 0.15 -0.86
CA VAL A 72 3.55 -0.38 -1.23
C VAL A 72 2.90 0.47 -2.33
N ALA A 73 2.87 1.79 -2.15
CA ALA A 73 2.38 2.74 -3.16
C ALA A 73 3.23 2.70 -4.44
N ALA A 74 4.56 2.65 -4.30
CA ALA A 74 5.47 2.55 -5.43
C ALA A 74 5.25 1.26 -6.24
N ALA A 75 5.13 0.10 -5.58
CA ALA A 75 4.87 -1.17 -6.26
C ALA A 75 3.54 -1.16 -7.03
N LEU A 76 2.48 -0.59 -6.44
CA LEU A 76 1.19 -0.44 -7.11
C LEU A 76 1.26 0.48 -8.31
N SER A 77 1.94 1.63 -8.17
CA SER A 77 2.11 2.59 -9.26
C SER A 77 2.92 2.02 -10.41
N LEU A 78 3.95 1.21 -10.14
CA LEU A 78 4.74 0.53 -11.16
C LEU A 78 3.97 -0.59 -11.88
N ALA A 79 3.07 -1.28 -11.18
CA ALA A 79 2.23 -2.33 -11.77
C ALA A 79 1.01 -1.77 -12.53
N GLY A 80 0.56 -0.56 -12.18
CA GLY A 80 -0.64 0.05 -12.73
C GLY A 80 -0.35 1.29 -13.58
N ILE A 81 -1.00 2.40 -13.24
CA ILE A 81 -1.09 3.61 -14.09
C ILE A 81 -0.02 4.68 -13.79
N GLY A 82 1.08 4.30 -13.15
CA GLY A 82 2.16 5.23 -12.81
C GLY A 82 1.91 6.04 -11.53
N PRO A 83 2.96 6.72 -11.02
CA PRO A 83 2.94 7.34 -9.70
C PRO A 83 2.12 8.63 -9.60
N GLU A 84 1.90 9.34 -10.71
CA GLU A 84 1.11 10.57 -10.75
C GLU A 84 -0.40 10.30 -10.79
N GLN A 85 -0.83 9.20 -11.43
CA GLN A 85 -2.25 8.86 -11.58
C GLN A 85 -2.76 7.91 -10.49
N THR A 86 -1.86 7.23 -9.76
CA THR A 86 -2.25 6.41 -8.60
C THR A 86 -2.59 7.32 -7.42
N THR A 87 -3.84 7.28 -6.96
CA THR A 87 -4.30 8.10 -5.83
C THR A 87 -4.02 7.38 -4.51
N ILE A 88 -3.44 8.08 -3.54
CA ILE A 88 -3.08 7.57 -2.22
C ILE A 88 -3.80 8.37 -1.13
N GLU A 89 -4.40 7.65 -0.18
CA GLU A 89 -4.84 8.19 1.09
C GLU A 89 -4.12 7.51 2.25
N ILE A 90 -3.71 8.31 3.24
CA ILE A 90 -3.13 7.79 4.48
C ILE A 90 -3.95 8.29 5.65
N TRP A 91 -4.34 7.36 6.51
CA TRP A 91 -5.19 7.58 7.66
C TRP A 91 -4.49 7.11 8.93
N ALA A 92 -4.48 7.99 9.93
CA ALA A 92 -4.17 7.65 11.31
C ALA A 92 -5.47 7.20 11.98
N ASP A 93 -5.55 5.92 12.36
CA ASP A 93 -6.78 5.33 12.87
C ASP A 93 -6.53 4.65 14.23
N PRO A 94 -7.09 5.17 15.34
CA PRO A 94 -6.91 4.58 16.66
C PRO A 94 -7.64 3.24 16.83
N ALA A 95 -8.57 2.88 15.94
CA ALA A 95 -9.32 1.62 16.00
C ALA A 95 -8.58 0.45 15.35
N VAL A 96 -7.48 0.69 14.63
CA VAL A 96 -6.66 -0.39 14.04
C VAL A 96 -5.41 -0.65 14.86
N ASP A 97 -5.11 -1.92 15.09
CA ASP A 97 -3.89 -2.37 15.76
C ASP A 97 -2.78 -2.75 14.76
N ARG A 98 -3.11 -2.81 13.46
CA ARG A 98 -2.24 -3.26 12.37
C ARG A 98 -2.29 -2.32 11.17
N ASN A 99 -1.26 -2.42 10.33
CA ASN A 99 -1.25 -1.70 9.06
C ASN A 99 -2.20 -2.40 8.08
N CYS A 100 -3.19 -1.66 7.61
CA CYS A 100 -4.15 -2.12 6.62
C CYS A 100 -3.96 -1.32 5.32
N HIS A 101 -3.94 -2.02 4.19
CA HIS A 101 -3.93 -1.42 2.86
C HIS A 101 -5.13 -1.94 2.08
N SER A 102 -5.93 -1.03 1.55
CA SER A 102 -7.00 -1.32 0.60
C SER A 102 -6.65 -0.71 -0.75
N ILE A 103 -6.85 -1.47 -1.82
CA ILE A 103 -6.66 -1.05 -3.20
C ILE A 103 -7.99 -1.21 -3.93
N GLU A 104 -8.34 -0.22 -4.71
CA GLU A 104 -9.50 -0.22 -5.60
C GLU A 104 -9.02 0.11 -7.01
N VAL A 105 -9.46 -0.70 -7.98
CA VAL A 105 -9.11 -0.54 -9.39
C VAL A 105 -10.38 -0.58 -10.22
N GLU A 106 -10.48 0.38 -11.13
CA GLU A 106 -11.49 0.40 -12.19
C GLU A 106 -10.78 0.36 -13.55
N ALA A 107 -11.13 -0.62 -14.37
CA ALA A 107 -10.60 -0.80 -15.71
C ALA A 107 -11.72 -1.23 -16.67
N ASP A 108 -11.45 -1.13 -17.97
CA ASP A 108 -12.34 -1.64 -19.03
C ASP A 108 -12.53 -3.16 -18.98
N SER A 109 -11.52 -3.87 -18.49
CA SER A 109 -11.48 -5.32 -18.36
C SER A 109 -12.07 -5.85 -17.05
N ALA A 110 -11.98 -5.07 -15.96
CA ALA A 110 -12.42 -5.49 -14.63
C ALA A 110 -12.57 -4.32 -13.64
N ARG A 111 -13.42 -4.53 -12.63
CA ARG A 111 -13.47 -3.72 -11.41
C ARG A 111 -13.23 -4.61 -10.21
N PHE A 112 -12.26 -4.27 -9.38
CA PHE A 112 -11.92 -5.09 -8.22
C PHE A 112 -11.39 -4.27 -7.05
N SER A 113 -11.51 -4.87 -5.86
CA SER A 113 -10.95 -4.32 -4.62
C SER A 113 -10.24 -5.41 -3.83
N LEU A 114 -9.24 -5.00 -3.07
CA LEU A 114 -8.23 -5.85 -2.47
C LEU A 114 -7.84 -5.26 -1.12
N THR A 115 -7.93 -6.01 -0.03
CA THR A 115 -7.56 -5.54 1.31
C THR A 115 -6.62 -6.51 1.99
N ILE A 116 -5.50 -6.00 2.53
CA ILE A 116 -4.54 -6.76 3.32
C ILE A 116 -4.31 -6.12 4.68
N GLU A 117 -4.31 -6.95 5.71
CA GLU A 117 -3.87 -6.59 7.06
C GLU A 117 -2.56 -7.31 7.37
N ASN A 118 -1.49 -6.53 7.47
CA ASN A 118 -0.17 -7.10 7.68
C ASN A 118 0.04 -7.46 9.14
N VAL A 119 0.37 -8.72 9.41
CA VAL A 119 0.84 -9.16 10.73
C VAL A 119 2.24 -8.59 10.96
N PRO A 120 2.43 -7.78 12.02
CA PRO A 120 3.74 -7.20 12.32
C PRO A 120 4.77 -8.30 12.61
N SER A 121 6.02 -8.04 12.26
CA SER A 121 7.15 -8.83 12.75
C SER A 121 7.63 -8.30 14.12
N GLU A 122 8.73 -8.85 14.64
CA GLU A 122 9.43 -8.27 15.80
C GLU A 122 9.76 -6.79 15.61
N ASN A 123 9.95 -6.35 14.36
CA ASN A 123 9.90 -4.93 13.98
C ASN A 123 8.47 -4.56 13.54
N PRO A 124 7.73 -3.76 14.32
CA PRO A 124 6.35 -3.39 13.99
C PRO A 124 6.22 -2.61 12.66
N LYS A 125 7.32 -2.02 12.19
CA LYS A 125 7.34 -1.25 10.94
C LYS A 125 7.38 -2.15 9.69
N THR A 126 7.68 -3.43 9.84
CA THR A 126 7.85 -4.36 8.71
C THR A 126 6.98 -5.60 8.90
N GLY A 127 6.19 -5.94 7.88
CA GLY A 127 5.34 -7.13 7.88
C GLY A 127 6.14 -8.40 7.55
N LYS A 128 5.85 -9.49 8.26
CA LYS A 128 6.50 -10.81 8.04
C LYS A 128 6.29 -11.33 6.60
N ILE A 129 5.16 -10.99 5.99
CA ILE A 129 4.78 -11.45 4.65
C ILE A 129 5.74 -10.98 3.56
N THR A 130 6.41 -9.83 3.71
CA THR A 130 7.31 -9.31 2.67
C THR A 130 8.48 -10.25 2.43
N ALA A 131 9.16 -10.69 3.50
CA ALA A 131 10.27 -11.64 3.41
C ALA A 131 9.79 -13.01 2.86
N LEU A 132 8.62 -13.47 3.30
CA LEU A 132 8.04 -14.72 2.82
C LEU A 132 7.66 -14.65 1.32
N SER A 133 7.23 -13.48 0.83
CA SER A 133 6.93 -13.28 -0.58
C SER A 133 8.17 -13.40 -1.47
N VAL A 134 9.34 -12.96 -0.98
CA VAL A 134 10.63 -13.13 -1.67
C VAL A 134 11.02 -14.61 -1.70
N LEU A 135 10.91 -15.31 -0.58
CA LEU A 135 11.17 -16.75 -0.53
C LEU A 135 10.25 -17.53 -1.48
N ALA A 136 8.96 -17.17 -1.54
CA ALA A 136 8.00 -17.75 -2.47
C ALA A 136 8.40 -17.49 -3.93
N ALA A 137 8.81 -16.25 -4.27
CA ALA A 137 9.27 -15.91 -5.61
C ALA A 137 10.51 -16.74 -6.02
N LEU A 138 11.51 -16.85 -5.14
CA LEU A 138 12.71 -17.67 -5.40
C LEU A 138 12.37 -19.15 -5.58
N ARG A 139 11.46 -19.70 -4.78
CA ARG A 139 10.99 -21.09 -4.95
C ARG A 139 10.23 -21.29 -6.26
N LYS A 140 9.42 -20.32 -6.70
CA LYS A 140 8.70 -20.38 -7.98
C LYS A 140 9.67 -20.47 -9.17
N LEU A 141 10.85 -19.82 -9.11
CA LEU A 141 11.82 -19.85 -10.21
C LEU A 141 12.24 -21.26 -10.60
N HIS A 142 12.27 -22.22 -9.66
CA HIS A 142 12.65 -23.61 -9.93
C HIS A 142 11.47 -24.60 -9.85
N ALA A 143 10.25 -24.12 -9.64
CA ALA A 143 9.09 -25.00 -9.53
C ALA A 143 8.65 -25.52 -10.91
N PRO A 144 8.32 -26.82 -11.05
CA PRO A 144 7.84 -27.40 -12.31
C PRO A 144 6.43 -26.90 -12.69
N LEU A 145 5.67 -26.40 -11.71
CA LEU A 145 4.38 -25.76 -11.88
C LEU A 145 4.38 -24.42 -11.15
N ARG A 146 3.88 -23.38 -11.82
CA ARG A 146 3.72 -22.04 -11.25
C ARG A 146 2.25 -21.65 -11.31
N VAL A 147 1.75 -21.13 -10.20
CA VAL A 147 0.39 -20.59 -10.08
C VAL A 147 0.47 -19.08 -9.82
N GLY A 148 -0.33 -18.31 -10.54
CA GLY A 148 -0.17 -16.86 -10.67
C GLY A 148 1.07 -16.50 -11.48
N THR A 149 1.32 -15.20 -11.65
CA THR A 149 2.56 -14.71 -12.25
C THR A 149 3.76 -14.79 -11.29
#